data_AF-A0A1G7LEK4-F1
#
_entry.id   AF-A0A1G7LEK4-F1
#
_cell.length_a   1.000
_cell.length_b   1.000
_cell.length_c   1.000
_cell.angle_alpha   90.00
_cell.angle_beta   90.00
_cell.angle_gamma   90.00
#
_symmetry.space_group_name_H-M   'P 1'
#
loop_
_entity.id
_entity.type
_entity.pdbx_description
1 polymer ?
#
loop_
_entity_poly.entity_id
_entity_poly.type
_entity_poly.pdbx_seq_one_letter_code
_entity_poly.pdbx_strand_id
1 'polypeptide(L)'
;MHIDYSAQSEKAYRDNPTYAALAEQYDDVDRRIARIENGIERSDGLPLAALKLRRSGLREDLARHLRKSESGCCNCGKNCAG
;
A
#
# COMPACT_ATOMS: atom_id res chain seq x y z
N MET A 1 -6.62 10.22 11.60
CA MET A 1 -7.23 8.88 11.43
C MET A 1 -6.09 7.91 11.15
N HIS A 2 -5.54 7.27 12.18
CA HIS A 2 -4.61 6.16 12.01
C HIS A 2 -5.48 4.97 11.59
N ILE A 3 -5.42 4.60 10.31
CA ILE A 3 -6.02 3.35 9.86
C ILE A 3 -5.12 2.27 10.45
N ASP A 4 -5.62 1.52 11.43
CA ASP A 4 -4.95 0.35 11.99
C ASP A 4 -4.93 -0.72 10.90
N TYR A 5 -3.91 -0.63 10.05
CA TYR A 5 -3.72 -1.48 8.89
C TYR A 5 -3.41 -2.92 9.35
N SER A 6 -2.78 -3.07 10.51
CA SER A 6 -2.39 -4.32 11.15
C SER A 6 -3.54 -5.33 11.23
N ALA A 7 -4.67 -4.99 11.85
CA ALA A 7 -5.77 -5.94 12.07
C ALA A 7 -6.58 -6.26 10.79
N GLN A 8 -6.73 -5.29 9.88
CA GLN A 8 -7.43 -5.50 8.60
C GLN A 8 -6.55 -6.23 7.56
N SER A 9 -5.23 -6.16 7.72
CA SER A 9 -4.29 -6.73 6.76
C SER A 9 -4.27 -8.25 6.76
N GLU A 10 -4.41 -8.94 7.90
CA GLU A 10 -4.19 -10.39 7.96
C GLU A 10 -5.15 -11.19 7.06
N LYS A 11 -6.41 -10.75 6.96
CA LYS A 11 -7.40 -11.34 6.03
C LYS A 11 -7.05 -11.03 4.58
N ALA A 12 -6.66 -9.79 4.28
CA ALA A 12 -6.32 -9.37 2.93
C ALA A 12 -5.01 -10.01 2.43
N TYR A 13 -4.04 -10.26 3.32
CA TYR A 13 -2.80 -11.00 3.02
C TYR A 13 -3.08 -12.44 2.60
N ARG A 14 -4.03 -13.10 3.28
CA ARG A 14 -4.33 -14.52 3.03
C ARG A 14 -5.09 -14.74 1.72
N ASP A 15 -5.94 -13.78 1.35
CA ASP A 15 -6.80 -13.86 0.18
C ASP A 15 -6.16 -13.22 -1.08
N ASN A 16 -5.20 -12.31 -0.90
CA ASN A 16 -4.63 -11.52 -1.99
C ASN A 16 -3.09 -11.41 -1.94
N PRO A 17 -2.34 -12.24 -2.69
CA PRO A 17 -0.88 -12.15 -2.74
C PRO A 17 -0.36 -10.82 -3.32
N THR A 18 -1.16 -10.13 -4.15
CA THR A 18 -0.81 -8.79 -4.64
C THR A 18 -0.84 -7.75 -3.52
N TYR A 19 -1.81 -7.84 -2.62
CA TYR A 19 -1.87 -6.99 -1.43
C TYR A 19 -0.63 -7.18 -0.55
N ALA A 20 -0.17 -8.42 -0.41
CA ALA A 20 1.03 -8.73 0.35
C ALA A 20 2.29 -8.03 -0.19
N ALA A 21 2.49 -8.13 -1.50
CA ALA A 21 3.61 -7.47 -2.18
C ALA A 21 3.52 -5.93 -2.14
N LEU A 22 2.31 -5.36 -2.20
CA LEU A 22 2.10 -3.91 -2.08
C LEU A 22 2.37 -3.41 -0.66
N ALA A 23 1.99 -4.18 0.35
CA ALA A 23 2.20 -3.83 1.75
C ALA A 23 3.68 -3.91 2.13
N GLU A 24 4.41 -4.91 1.61
CA GLU A 24 5.87 -4.98 1.76
C GLU A 24 6.56 -3.78 1.10
N GLN A 25 6.15 -3.42 -0.12
CA GLN A 25 6.66 -2.21 -0.79
C GLN A 25 6.34 -0.92 -0.03
N TYR A 26 5.14 -0.83 0.56
CA TYR A 26 4.76 0.32 1.37
C TYR A 26 5.68 0.47 2.58
N ASP A 27 5.93 -0.63 3.29
CA ASP A 27 6.78 -0.65 4.47
C ASP A 27 8.25 -0.34 4.14
N ASP A 28 8.78 -0.85 3.02
CA ASP A 28 10.13 -0.50 2.55
C ASP A 28 10.27 1.00 2.26
N VAL A 29 9.28 1.57 1.55
CA VAL A 29 9.25 3.00 1.24
C VAL A 29 9.11 3.83 2.51
N ASP A 30 8.26 3.43 3.46
CA ASP A 30 8.07 4.16 4.72
C ASP A 30 9.32 4.09 5.61
N ARG A 31 9.95 2.93 5.74
CA ARG A 31 11.25 2.80 6.43
C ARG A 31 12.31 3.67 5.78
N ARG A 32 12.35 3.74 4.45
CA ARG A 32 13.29 4.59 3.73
C ARG A 32 13.03 6.07 3.95
N ILE A 33 11.77 6.49 3.91
CA ILE A 33 11.34 7.86 4.28
C ILE A 33 11.80 8.18 5.69
N ALA A 34 11.53 7.31 6.66
CA ALA A 34 11.93 7.52 8.06
C ALA A 34 13.45 7.65 8.22
N ARG A 35 14.24 6.81 7.52
CA ARG A 35 15.72 6.93 7.52
C ARG A 35 16.20 8.26 6.93
N ILE A 36 15.60 8.71 5.83
CA ILE A 36 15.95 9.99 5.21
C ILE A 36 15.53 11.17 6.08
N GLU A 37 14.34 11.12 6.68
CA GLU A 37 13.83 12.16 7.58
C GLU A 37 14.65 12.28 8.87
N ASN A 38 15.17 11.16 9.38
CA ASN A 38 16.10 11.15 10.51
C ASN A 38 17.54 11.54 10.12
N GLY A 39 17.82 11.80 8.84
CA GLY A 39 19.16 12.13 8.35
C GLY A 39 20.13 10.94 8.36
N ILE A 40 19.64 9.70 8.49
CA ILE A 40 20.43 8.47 8.47
C ILE A 40 20.83 8.12 7.03
N GLU A 41 19.95 8.40 6.06
CA GLU A 41 20.17 8.14 4.63
C GLU A 41 20.00 9.44 3.83
N ARG A 42 20.84 9.68 2.81
CA ARG A 42 20.61 10.79 1.87
C ARG A 42 19.64 10.35 0.78
N SER A 43 18.77 11.27 0.37
CA SER A 43 17.96 11.16 -0.84
C SER A 43 18.84 11.29 -2.09
N ASP A 44 19.85 10.45 -2.23
CA ASP A 44 20.77 10.43 -3.37
C ASP A 44 20.00 9.84 -4.57
N GLY A 45 19.41 10.73 -5.37
CA GLY A 45 18.76 10.39 -6.65
C GLY A 45 17.23 10.36 -6.64
N LEU A 46 16.55 10.23 -5.49
CA LEU A 46 15.08 10.29 -5.42
C LEU A 46 14.64 11.23 -4.30
N PRO A 47 13.97 12.36 -4.60
CA PRO A 47 13.62 13.34 -3.59
C PRO A 47 12.64 12.75 -2.58
N LEU A 48 12.76 13.14 -1.31
CA LEU A 48 11.85 12.73 -0.24
C LEU A 48 10.37 12.96 -0.60
N ALA A 49 10.09 14.03 -1.35
CA ALA A 49 8.75 14.31 -1.88
C ALA A 49 8.22 13.20 -2.81
N ALA A 50 9.07 12.65 -3.68
CA ALA A 50 8.69 11.53 -4.57
C ALA A 50 8.46 10.24 -3.78
N LEU A 51 9.26 9.96 -2.74
CA LEU A 51 9.03 8.83 -1.85
C LEU A 51 7.70 8.97 -1.11
N LYS A 52 7.40 10.15 -0.57
CA LYS A 52 6.11 10.44 0.09
C LYS A 52 4.93 10.29 -0.87
N LEU A 53 5.07 10.71 -2.13
CA LEU A 53 4.06 10.49 -3.17
C LEU A 53 3.86 8.99 -3.44
N ARG A 54 4.93 8.22 -3.57
CA ARG A 54 4.88 6.77 -3.77
C ARG A 54 4.23 6.06 -2.58
N ARG A 55 4.53 6.48 -1.35
CA ARG A 55 3.87 5.99 -0.13
C ARG A 55 2.36 6.22 -0.17
N SER A 56 1.92 7.42 -0.53
CA SER A 56 0.50 7.76 -0.64
C SER A 56 -0.20 6.90 -1.70
N GLY A 57 0.42 6.74 -2.88
CA GLY A 57 -0.12 5.87 -3.94
C GLY A 57 -0.25 4.42 -3.48
N LEU A 58 0.78 3.86 -2.83
CA LEU A 58 0.73 2.52 -2.26
C LEU A 58 -0.38 2.40 -1.20
N ARG A 59 -0.56 3.40 -0.33
CA ARG A 59 -1.66 3.40 0.65
C ARG A 59 -3.03 3.38 -0.02
N GLU A 60 -3.20 4.12 -1.11
CA GLU A 60 -4.44 4.14 -1.89
C GLU A 60 -4.70 2.80 -2.58
N ASP A 61 -3.67 2.17 -3.16
CA ASP A 61 -3.77 0.83 -3.71
C ASP A 61 -4.17 -0.19 -2.66
N LEU A 62 -3.51 -0.17 -1.50
CA LEU A 62 -3.85 -1.05 -0.38
C LEU A 62 -5.28 -0.84 0.11
N ALA A 63 -5.75 0.41 0.18
CA ALA A 63 -7.14 0.72 0.52
C ALA A 63 -8.13 0.27 -0.58
N ARG A 64 -7.75 0.32 -1.87
CA ARG A 64 -8.56 -0.23 -2.97
C ARG A 64 -8.69 -1.74 -2.86
N HIS A 65 -7.58 -2.43 -2.59
CA HIS A 65 -7.57 -3.88 -2.42
C HIS A 65 -8.39 -4.31 -1.20
N LEU A 66 -8.25 -3.61 -0.08
CA LEU A 66 -9.01 -3.90 1.13
C LEU A 66 -10.52 -3.71 0.92
N ARG A 67 -10.92 -2.58 0.31
CA ARG A 67 -12.33 -2.36 -0.07
C ARG A 67 -12.85 -3.45 -0.98
N LYS A 68 -12.06 -3.89 -1.95
CA LYS A 68 -12.41 -4.98 -2.88
C LYS A 68 -12.58 -6.33 -2.16
N SER A 69 -11.82 -6.57 -1.09
CA SER A 69 -11.95 -7.76 -0.24
C SER A 69 -13.15 -7.68 0.71
N GLU A 70 -13.49 -6.50 1.21
CA GLU A 70 -14.64 -6.28 2.11
C GLU A 70 -15.98 -6.21 1.37
N SER A 71 -16.03 -5.54 0.22
CA SER A 71 -17.17 -5.59 -0.67
C SER A 71 -17.05 -6.84 -1.53
N GLY A 72 -17.67 -7.95 -1.12
CA GLY A 72 -17.67 -9.23 -1.83
C GLY A 72 -18.27 -9.16 -3.25
N CYS A 73 -17.59 -8.48 -4.16
CA CYS A 73 -17.92 -8.41 -5.57
C CYS A 73 -16.85 -9.22 -6.30
N CYS A 74 -17.29 -10.32 -6.90
CA CYS A 74 -16.54 -11.10 -7.87
C CYS A 74 -15.99 -10.17 -8.96
N ASN A 75 -14.74 -9.71 -8.81
CA ASN A 75 -14.06 -8.97 -9.87
C ASN A 75 -13.48 -9.98 -10.86
N CYS A 76 -14.41 -10.73 -11.48
CA CYS A 76 -14.21 -11.34 -12.78
C CYS A 76 -13.91 -10.18 -13.72
N GLY A 77 -12.68 -10.09 -14.21
CA GLY A 77 -12.20 -8.98 -15.04
C GLY A 77 -12.85 -8.83 -16.43
N LYS A 78 -14.12 -9.21 -16.62
CA LYS A 78 -14.92 -8.94 -17.82
C LYS A 78 -16.40 -8.71 -17.46
N ASN A 79 -16.87 -7.50 -17.74
CA ASN A 79 -18.24 -7.17 -18.18
C ASN A 79 -19.45 -7.27 -17.22
N CYS A 80 -19.44 -6.57 -16.07
CA CYS A 80 -20.66 -6.30 -15.31
C CYS A 80 -21.25 -4.91 -15.61
N ALA A 81 -21.64 -4.67 -16.86
CA ALA A 81 -22.58 -3.61 -17.28
C ALA A 81 -22.98 -3.86 -18.75
N GLY A 82 -24.25 -4.21 -18.99
CA GLY A 82 -24.84 -4.38 -20.33
C GLY A 82 -25.51 -5.72 -20.52
#